data_AF-A0A931IGX9-F1
#
_entry.id   AF-A0A931IGX9-F1
#
_cell.length_a   1.000
_cell.length_b   1.000
_cell.length_c   1.000
_cell.angle_alpha   90.00
_cell.angle_beta   90.00
_cell.angle_gamma   90.00
#
_symmetry.space_group_name_H-M   'P 1'
#
loop_
_entity.id
_entity.type
_entity.pdbx_description
1 polymer ?
#
loop_
_entity_poly.entity_id
_entity_poly.type
_entity_poly.pdbx_seq_one_letter_code
_entity_poly.pdbx_strand_id
1 'polypeptide(L)'
;MTQPSHGAPSSLVNPPYWLIYGLAWPAGEADFAEAAVAVAPTAVPRHVLSRAAADVFDLTIAIARQNNWRAVFLSDITQWLDTQQRTWADIGIDYEQVCNELSETPILQLFLTLSQLGYALLCDASRNGLTIHTANGTWQTGLRERDDLRAQLSDNLARDWPPYATSVFEKQAGGTA
;
A
#
# COMPACT_ATOMS: atom_id res chain seq x y z
N MET A 1 7.35 -34.85 21.72
CA MET A 1 7.66 -33.40 21.63
C MET A 1 7.76 -33.05 20.16
N THR A 2 6.70 -32.48 19.61
CA THR A 2 6.59 -32.13 18.19
C THR A 2 7.42 -30.85 17.95
N GLN A 3 8.36 -30.88 17.00
CA GLN A 3 9.08 -29.68 16.56
C GLN A 3 8.06 -28.62 16.09
N PRO A 4 8.25 -27.33 16.42
CA PRO A 4 7.47 -26.28 15.79
C PRO A 4 7.86 -26.23 14.30
N SER A 5 6.87 -26.45 13.44
CA SER A 5 6.96 -26.30 12.00
C SER A 5 7.60 -24.96 11.64
N HIS A 6 8.74 -24.99 10.94
CA HIS A 6 9.44 -23.82 10.35
C HIS A 6 8.64 -23.23 9.16
N GLY A 7 7.36 -22.92 9.38
CA GLY A 7 6.54 -22.20 8.40
C GLY A 7 6.68 -20.70 8.58
N ALA A 8 6.57 -19.95 7.49
CA ALA A 8 6.45 -18.49 7.56
C ALA A 8 5.27 -18.10 8.49
N PRO A 9 5.42 -17.03 9.31
CA PRO A 9 4.36 -16.62 10.22
C PRO A 9 3.09 -16.26 9.45
N SER A 10 1.92 -16.63 9.99
CA SER A 10 0.65 -16.46 9.28
C SER A 10 0.33 -15.01 8.92
N SER A 11 0.77 -14.04 9.72
CA SER A 11 0.62 -12.60 9.43
C SER A 11 1.48 -12.12 8.26
N LEU A 12 2.58 -12.81 7.96
CA LEU A 12 3.42 -12.53 6.79
C LEU A 12 2.80 -13.12 5.52
N VAL A 13 2.27 -14.35 5.58
CA VAL A 13 1.71 -15.04 4.40
C VAL A 13 0.29 -14.60 4.09
N ASN A 14 -0.53 -14.37 5.12
CA ASN A 14 -1.93 -13.98 5.01
C ASN A 14 -2.20 -12.74 5.88
N PRO A 15 -1.61 -11.58 5.53
CA PRO A 15 -1.87 -10.36 6.27
C PRO A 15 -3.35 -9.96 6.18
N PRO A 16 -3.93 -9.44 7.27
CA PRO A 16 -5.31 -8.94 7.25
C PRO A 16 -5.45 -7.68 6.39
N TYR A 17 -4.37 -6.89 6.30
CA TYR A 17 -4.36 -5.57 5.66
C TYR A 17 -3.08 -5.35 4.85
N TRP A 18 -3.21 -4.58 3.77
CA TRP A 18 -2.12 -4.03 2.98
C TRP A 18 -2.22 -2.50 2.93
N LEU A 19 -1.09 -1.83 3.11
CA LEU A 19 -0.91 -0.45 2.71
C LEU A 19 -0.44 -0.43 1.26
N ILE A 20 -1.06 0.40 0.43
CA ILE A 20 -0.67 0.60 -0.97
C ILE A 20 -0.39 2.07 -1.22
N TYR A 21 0.73 2.38 -1.86
CA TYR A 21 1.07 3.76 -2.22
C TYR A 21 1.76 3.83 -3.58
N GLY A 22 1.58 4.97 -4.24
CA GLY A 22 2.19 5.25 -5.54
C GLY A 22 3.67 5.55 -5.41
N LEU A 23 4.44 5.11 -6.41
CA LEU A 23 5.82 5.49 -6.67
C LEU A 23 5.85 6.59 -7.74
N ALA A 24 6.99 7.26 -7.92
CA ALA A 24 7.15 8.20 -9.01
C ALA A 24 6.84 7.52 -10.36
N TRP A 25 5.92 8.10 -11.14
CA TRP A 25 5.57 7.57 -12.45
C TRP A 25 6.81 7.63 -13.37
N PRO A 26 7.20 6.53 -14.03
CA PRO A 26 8.42 6.49 -14.84
C PRO A 26 8.33 7.47 -16.01
N ALA A 27 9.41 8.23 -16.22
CA ALA A 27 9.48 9.18 -17.32
C ALA A 27 9.56 8.43 -18.67
N GLY A 28 8.76 8.90 -19.64
CA GLY A 28 8.98 8.58 -21.05
C GLY A 28 8.02 7.60 -21.70
N GLU A 29 7.19 6.80 -21.01
CA GLU A 29 6.33 5.85 -21.73
C GLU A 29 5.19 5.19 -20.90
N ALA A 30 4.21 4.70 -21.68
CA ALA A 30 3.21 3.65 -21.42
C ALA A 30 1.87 3.97 -20.72
N ASP A 31 0.83 3.26 -21.20
CA ASP A 31 -0.52 3.21 -20.60
C ASP A 31 -0.51 2.49 -19.25
N PHE A 32 0.52 1.66 -18.99
CA PHE A 32 0.73 0.87 -17.77
C PHE A 32 2.18 0.97 -17.29
N ALA A 33 2.38 1.04 -15.97
CA ALA A 33 3.71 1.08 -15.35
C ALA A 33 3.72 0.40 -13.97
N GLU A 34 4.87 -0.13 -13.57
CA GLU A 34 5.14 -0.51 -12.17
C GLU A 34 5.27 0.78 -11.34
N ALA A 35 4.14 1.26 -10.84
CA ALA A 35 4.00 2.61 -10.28
C ALA A 35 3.40 2.61 -8.88
N ALA A 36 3.27 1.45 -8.24
CA ALA A 36 2.80 1.35 -6.87
C ALA A 36 3.44 0.16 -6.17
N VAL A 37 3.39 0.19 -4.84
CA VAL A 37 3.88 -0.89 -3.99
C VAL A 37 2.87 -1.20 -2.90
N ALA A 38 2.72 -2.48 -2.59
CA ALA A 38 1.96 -2.97 -1.47
C ALA A 38 2.90 -3.49 -0.37
N VAL A 39 2.62 -3.14 0.87
CA VAL A 39 3.30 -3.65 2.06
C VAL A 39 2.27 -4.17 3.05
N ALA A 40 2.65 -5.16 3.87
CA ALA A 40 1.80 -5.71 4.91
C ALA A 40 2.17 -5.10 6.28
N PRO A 41 1.44 -4.08 6.80
CA PRO A 41 1.86 -3.35 7.99
C PRO A 41 1.99 -4.25 9.22
N THR A 42 1.16 -5.29 9.32
CA THR A 42 1.17 -6.22 10.46
C THR A 42 2.33 -7.23 10.44
N ALA A 43 3.02 -7.38 9.31
CA ALA A 43 4.17 -8.28 9.17
C ALA A 43 5.50 -7.59 9.48
N VAL A 44 5.52 -6.24 9.54
CA VAL A 44 6.74 -5.45 9.72
C VAL A 44 6.94 -5.11 11.21
N PRO A 45 8.10 -5.48 11.80
CA PRO A 45 8.43 -5.07 13.16
C PRO A 45 8.56 -3.54 13.28
N ARG A 46 7.90 -2.92 14.26
CA ARG A 46 7.94 -1.46 14.42
C ARG A 46 9.33 -0.90 14.73
N HIS A 47 10.23 -1.69 15.32
CA HIS A 47 11.58 -1.24 15.67
C HIS A 47 12.51 -1.08 14.47
N VAL A 48 12.15 -1.59 13.28
CA VAL A 48 12.93 -1.36 12.05
C VAL A 48 12.50 -0.11 11.30
N LEU A 49 11.48 0.60 11.82
CA LEU A 49 10.91 1.81 11.25
C LEU A 49 11.20 3.00 12.16
N SER A 50 11.24 4.19 11.58
CA SER A 50 11.07 5.43 12.32
C SER A 50 9.69 5.45 12.98
N ARG A 51 9.55 6.32 13.99
CA ARG A 51 8.27 6.54 14.65
C ARG A 51 7.19 7.00 13.65
N ALA A 52 7.54 7.86 12.71
CA ALA A 52 6.59 8.38 11.73
C ALA A 52 6.07 7.26 10.81
N ALA A 53 6.94 6.41 10.27
CA ALA A 53 6.54 5.28 9.45
C ALA A 53 5.74 4.22 10.25
N ALA A 54 6.10 3.98 11.51
CA ALA A 54 5.32 3.16 12.42
C ALA A 54 3.91 3.71 12.64
N ASP A 55 3.77 5.02 12.85
CA ASP A 55 2.47 5.69 13.02
C ASP A 55 1.61 5.59 11.74
N VAL A 56 2.21 5.69 10.55
CA VAL A 56 1.50 5.44 9.27
C VAL A 56 0.95 4.02 9.20
N PHE A 57 1.72 3.02 9.64
CA PHE A 57 1.26 1.64 9.67
C PHE A 57 0.11 1.44 10.65
N ASP A 58 0.14 2.12 11.79
CA ASP A 58 -0.92 2.03 12.80
C ASP A 58 -2.19 2.76 12.33
N LEU A 59 -2.06 3.91 11.67
CA LEU A 59 -3.17 4.60 10.99
C LEU A 59 -3.80 3.74 9.90
N THR A 60 -2.97 3.05 9.10
CA THR A 60 -3.45 2.11 8.07
C THR A 60 -4.35 1.05 8.70
N ILE A 61 -3.91 0.42 9.80
CA ILE A 61 -4.67 -0.62 10.49
C ILE A 61 -5.97 -0.05 11.08
N ALA A 62 -5.93 1.15 11.66
CA ALA A 62 -7.10 1.81 12.21
C ALA A 62 -8.16 2.10 11.12
N ILE A 63 -7.75 2.69 9.99
CA ILE A 63 -8.63 2.97 8.85
C ILE A 63 -9.18 1.69 8.23
N ALA A 64 -8.33 0.67 8.06
CA ALA A 64 -8.75 -0.62 7.53
C ALA A 64 -9.88 -1.24 8.37
N ARG A 65 -9.73 -1.21 9.70
CA ARG A 65 -10.74 -1.71 10.65
C ARG A 65 -12.02 -0.88 10.62
N GLN A 66 -11.90 0.43 10.63
CA GLN A 66 -13.05 1.34 10.62
C GLN A 66 -13.93 1.12 9.39
N ASN A 67 -13.32 0.86 8.23
CA ASN A 67 -14.03 0.74 6.95
C ASN A 67 -14.23 -0.71 6.49
N ASN A 68 -13.78 -1.70 7.27
CA ASN A 68 -13.76 -3.11 6.89
C ASN A 68 -13.05 -3.36 5.54
N TRP A 69 -11.92 -2.69 5.32
CA TRP A 69 -11.09 -2.83 4.14
C TRP A 69 -9.89 -3.73 4.38
N ARG A 70 -9.42 -4.40 3.32
CA ARG A 70 -8.15 -5.13 3.31
C ARG A 70 -7.04 -4.36 2.62
N ALA A 71 -7.34 -3.64 1.55
CA ALA A 71 -6.40 -2.72 0.90
C ALA A 71 -6.71 -1.29 1.35
N VAL A 72 -5.71 -0.59 1.89
CA VAL A 72 -5.79 0.83 2.26
C VAL A 72 -4.78 1.58 1.42
N PHE A 73 -5.23 2.64 0.75
CA PHE A 73 -4.35 3.50 -0.02
C PHE A 73 -3.76 4.54 0.93
N LEU A 74 -2.49 4.93 0.76
CA LEU A 74 -1.89 5.99 1.58
C LEU A 74 -2.66 7.31 1.46
N SER A 75 -3.24 7.56 0.30
CA SER A 75 -4.17 8.67 0.04
C SER A 75 -5.49 8.57 0.83
N ASP A 76 -5.92 7.38 1.28
CA ASP A 76 -7.05 7.24 2.22
C ASP A 76 -6.69 7.86 3.59
N ILE A 77 -5.42 7.76 4.03
CA ILE A 77 -4.97 8.41 5.26
C ILE A 77 -4.94 9.93 5.07
N THR A 78 -4.44 10.42 3.93
CA THR A 78 -4.49 11.85 3.58
C THR A 78 -5.94 12.37 3.59
N GLN A 79 -6.87 11.64 2.96
CA GLN A 79 -8.28 11.99 2.94
C GLN A 79 -8.88 11.98 4.35
N TRP A 80 -8.56 10.96 5.17
CA TRP A 80 -9.00 10.89 6.56
C TRP A 80 -8.50 12.08 7.39
N LEU A 81 -7.23 12.46 7.27
CA LEU A 81 -6.67 13.65 7.93
C LEU A 81 -7.42 14.92 7.53
N ASP A 82 -7.71 15.07 6.24
CA ASP A 82 -8.50 16.18 5.72
C ASP A 82 -9.93 16.21 6.32
N THR A 83 -10.58 15.05 6.53
CA THR A 83 -11.86 15.01 7.27
C THR A 83 -11.75 15.50 8.71
N GLN A 84 -10.57 15.36 9.32
CA GLN A 84 -10.26 15.85 10.66
C GLN A 84 -9.74 17.29 10.66
N GLN A 85 -9.72 17.98 9.50
CA GLN A 85 -9.10 19.29 9.31
C GLN A 85 -7.63 19.32 9.73
N ARG A 86 -6.90 18.25 9.42
CA ARG A 86 -5.48 18.09 9.73
C ARG A 86 -4.68 17.76 8.48
N THR A 87 -3.39 18.01 8.58
CA THR A 87 -2.36 17.63 7.62
C THR A 87 -1.45 16.57 8.25
N TRP A 88 -0.56 15.98 7.43
CA TRP A 88 0.50 15.11 7.93
C TRP A 88 1.43 15.83 8.92
N ALA A 89 1.74 17.10 8.67
CA ALA A 89 2.58 17.91 9.54
C ALA A 89 1.94 18.16 10.92
N ASP A 90 0.61 18.31 10.99
CA ASP A 90 -0.11 18.48 12.26
C ASP A 90 0.01 17.28 13.21
N ILE A 91 0.33 16.10 12.67
CA ILE A 91 0.61 14.88 13.44
C ILE A 91 2.11 14.56 13.51
N GLY A 92 2.97 15.50 13.08
CA GLY A 92 4.43 15.36 13.12
C GLY A 92 5.00 14.39 12.10
N ILE A 93 4.29 14.13 11.00
CA ILE A 93 4.73 13.24 9.93
C ILE A 93 5.11 14.06 8.69
N ASP A 94 6.33 13.88 8.21
CA ASP A 94 6.75 14.31 6.88
C ASP A 94 6.39 13.20 5.87
N TYR A 95 5.45 13.52 4.98
CA TYR A 95 4.90 12.57 4.01
C TYR A 95 5.97 12.04 3.04
N GLU A 96 6.83 12.92 2.51
CA GLU A 96 7.84 12.53 1.54
C GLU A 96 8.93 11.69 2.21
N GLN A 97 9.35 12.09 3.41
CA GLN A 97 10.32 11.33 4.19
C GLN A 97 9.82 9.92 4.51
N VAL A 98 8.54 9.77 4.90
CA VAL A 98 7.96 8.44 5.16
C VAL A 98 7.85 7.62 3.88
N CYS A 99 7.42 8.20 2.75
CA CYS A 99 7.38 7.48 1.47
C CYS A 99 8.76 6.96 1.07
N ASN A 100 9.80 7.80 1.20
CA ASN A 100 11.18 7.43 0.93
C ASN A 100 11.65 6.31 1.88
N GLU A 101 11.46 6.47 3.18
CA GLU A 101 11.82 5.46 4.18
C GLU A 101 11.15 4.11 3.88
N LEU A 102 9.83 4.10 3.66
CA LEU A 102 9.09 2.87 3.38
C LEU A 102 9.57 2.18 2.11
N SER A 103 10.01 2.95 1.10
CA SER A 103 10.56 2.42 -0.15
C SER A 103 11.97 1.83 0.01
N GLU A 104 12.80 2.40 0.88
CA GLU A 104 14.21 2.02 1.08
C GLU A 104 14.40 0.96 2.19
N THR A 105 13.44 0.86 3.12
CA THR A 105 13.51 -0.09 4.22
C THR A 105 13.44 -1.53 3.69
N PRO A 106 14.30 -2.46 4.14
CA PRO A 106 14.32 -3.85 3.70
C PRO A 106 13.16 -4.66 4.30
N ILE A 107 11.94 -4.30 3.93
CA ILE A 107 10.69 -4.99 4.27
C ILE A 107 10.11 -5.68 3.03
N LEU A 108 9.22 -6.64 3.24
CA LEU A 108 8.55 -7.32 2.14
C LEU A 108 7.63 -6.35 1.40
N GLN A 109 7.91 -6.13 0.12
CA GLN A 109 7.22 -5.21 -0.77
C GLN A 109 6.80 -5.94 -2.04
N LEU A 110 5.53 -5.81 -2.44
CA LEU A 110 5.07 -6.30 -3.74
C LEU A 110 4.80 -5.11 -4.67
N PHE A 111 5.58 -4.99 -5.74
CA PHE A 111 5.39 -3.97 -6.76
C PHE A 111 4.19 -4.28 -7.65
N LEU A 112 3.44 -3.24 -8.00
CA LEU A 112 2.17 -3.34 -8.72
C LEU A 112 2.23 -2.57 -10.03
N THR A 113 1.90 -3.24 -11.13
CA THR A 113 1.68 -2.61 -12.43
C THR A 113 0.27 -2.03 -12.49
N LEU A 114 0.16 -0.72 -12.70
CA LEU A 114 -1.12 0.00 -12.79
C LEU A 114 -1.22 0.73 -14.13
N SER A 115 -2.45 0.92 -14.60
CA SER A 115 -2.71 1.91 -15.66
C SER A 115 -2.56 3.33 -15.12
N GLN A 116 -2.41 4.31 -16.01
CA GLN A 116 -2.40 5.73 -15.61
C GLN A 116 -3.64 6.12 -14.80
N LEU A 117 -4.82 5.65 -15.21
CA LEU A 117 -6.07 5.89 -14.49
C LEU A 117 -6.06 5.21 -13.11
N GLY A 118 -5.61 3.96 -13.03
CA GLY A 118 -5.49 3.24 -11.76
C GLY A 118 -4.53 3.92 -10.79
N TYR A 119 -3.40 4.43 -11.30
CA TYR A 119 -2.45 5.20 -10.50
C TYR A 119 -3.04 6.55 -10.03
N ALA A 120 -3.73 7.28 -10.92
CA ALA A 120 -4.40 8.52 -10.53
C ALA A 120 -5.47 8.27 -9.45
N LEU A 121 -6.27 7.22 -9.61
CA LEU A 121 -7.26 6.79 -8.63
C LEU A 121 -6.63 6.33 -7.32
N LEU A 122 -5.48 5.66 -7.33
CA LEU A 122 -4.72 5.26 -6.14
C LEU A 122 -4.21 6.49 -5.38
N CYS A 123 -3.67 7.49 -6.09
CA CYS A 123 -3.04 8.67 -5.49
C CYS A 123 -4.04 9.78 -5.12
N ASP A 124 -5.30 9.69 -5.57
CA ASP A 124 -6.32 10.68 -5.27
C ASP A 124 -6.66 10.71 -3.77
N ALA A 125 -6.56 11.88 -3.12
CA ALA A 125 -7.05 12.09 -1.75
C ALA A 125 -8.32 12.98 -1.73
N SER A 126 -8.85 13.35 -2.90
CA SER A 126 -10.02 14.20 -3.02
C SER A 126 -11.27 13.52 -2.47
N ARG A 127 -12.24 14.32 -2.01
CA ARG A 127 -13.54 13.81 -1.53
C ARG A 127 -14.56 13.61 -2.65
N ASN A 128 -14.30 14.19 -3.82
CA ASN A 128 -15.28 14.31 -4.91
C ASN A 128 -14.84 13.60 -6.19
N GLY A 129 -13.69 12.91 -6.16
CA GLY A 129 -13.09 12.27 -7.33
C GLY A 129 -12.31 13.24 -8.22
N LEU A 130 -11.76 12.72 -9.32
CA LEU A 130 -10.88 13.45 -10.22
C LEU A 130 -11.59 13.80 -11.53
N THR A 131 -11.23 14.96 -12.08
CA THR A 131 -11.40 15.23 -13.51
C THR A 131 -10.02 15.19 -14.16
N ILE A 132 -9.79 14.18 -15.00
CA ILE A 132 -8.51 13.94 -15.67
C ILE A 132 -8.67 14.35 -17.13
N HIS A 133 -7.93 15.37 -17.55
CA HIS A 133 -7.87 15.79 -18.94
C HIS A 133 -6.67 15.12 -19.62
N THR A 134 -6.94 14.34 -20.67
CA THR A 134 -5.91 13.71 -21.51
C THR A 134 -6.06 14.11 -22.96
N ALA A 135 -5.07 13.77 -23.78
CA ALA A 135 -5.12 13.98 -25.23
C ALA A 135 -6.33 13.29 -25.89
N ASN A 136 -6.85 12.22 -25.27
CA ASN A 136 -7.95 11.41 -25.79
C ASN A 136 -9.33 11.79 -25.23
N GLY A 137 -9.40 12.77 -24.32
CA GLY A 137 -10.67 13.24 -23.75
C GLY A 137 -10.58 13.65 -22.27
N THR A 138 -11.74 13.81 -21.65
CA THR A 138 -11.85 14.08 -20.21
C THR A 138 -12.49 12.88 -19.52
N TRP A 139 -11.81 12.34 -18.51
CA TRP A 139 -12.37 11.34 -17.62
C TRP A 139 -12.84 12.01 -16.34
N GLN A 140 -14.07 11.74 -15.93
CA GLN A 140 -14.55 12.06 -14.60
C GLN A 140 -14.59 10.76 -13.81
N THR A 141 -13.84 10.70 -12.73
CA THR A 141 -13.88 9.59 -11.79
C THR A 141 -14.64 10.00 -10.56
N GLY A 142 -15.41 9.08 -10.01
CA GLY A 142 -16.06 9.22 -8.71
C GLY A 142 -15.43 8.31 -7.66
N LEU A 143 -16.05 8.31 -6.48
CA LEU A 143 -15.66 7.43 -5.37
C LEU A 143 -15.81 5.95 -5.72
N ARG A 144 -16.76 5.62 -6.61
CA ARG A 144 -17.03 4.25 -7.04
C ARG A 144 -15.84 3.63 -7.77
N GLU A 145 -15.24 4.35 -8.72
CA GLU A 145 -14.10 3.85 -9.48
C GLU A 145 -12.88 3.58 -8.58
N ARG A 146 -12.71 4.40 -7.54
CA ARG A 146 -11.69 4.16 -6.52
C ARG A 146 -12.01 2.93 -5.67
N ASP A 147 -13.26 2.72 -5.30
CA ASP A 147 -13.70 1.53 -4.56
C ASP A 147 -13.56 0.25 -5.40
N ASP A 148 -13.89 0.31 -6.69
CA ASP A 148 -13.70 -0.78 -7.65
C ASP A 148 -12.21 -1.14 -7.78
N LEU A 149 -11.33 -0.13 -7.88
CA LEU A 149 -9.87 -0.33 -7.86
C LEU A 149 -9.42 -0.99 -6.55
N ARG A 150 -9.92 -0.53 -5.40
CA ARG A 150 -9.57 -1.09 -4.08
C ARG A 150 -9.99 -2.56 -3.98
N ALA A 151 -11.19 -2.90 -4.44
CA ALA A 151 -11.67 -4.28 -4.48
C ALA A 151 -10.76 -5.14 -5.38
N GLN A 152 -10.46 -4.67 -6.59
CA GLN A 152 -9.57 -5.36 -7.52
C GLN A 152 -8.17 -5.61 -6.94
N LEU A 153 -7.55 -4.59 -6.32
CA LEU A 153 -6.23 -4.72 -5.72
C LEU A 153 -6.25 -5.65 -4.50
N SER A 154 -7.31 -5.60 -3.68
CA SER A 154 -7.50 -6.53 -2.57
C SER A 154 -7.56 -7.99 -3.06
N ASP A 155 -8.32 -8.27 -4.12
CA ASP A 155 -8.43 -9.62 -4.68
C ASP A 155 -7.11 -10.10 -5.29
N ASN A 156 -6.42 -9.23 -6.02
CA ASN A 156 -5.10 -9.53 -6.56
C ASN A 156 -4.09 -9.82 -5.45
N LEU A 157 -4.03 -8.99 -4.40
CA LEU A 157 -3.13 -9.20 -3.27
C LEU A 157 -3.47 -10.47 -2.49
N ALA A 158 -4.75 -10.77 -2.28
CA ALA A 158 -5.16 -12.01 -1.62
C ALA A 158 -4.73 -13.27 -2.39
N ARG A 159 -4.68 -13.19 -3.73
CA ARG A 159 -4.21 -14.27 -4.60
C ARG A 159 -2.68 -14.36 -4.65
N ASP A 160 -2.02 -13.23 -4.86
CA ASP A 160 -0.61 -13.17 -5.28
C ASP A 160 0.36 -13.02 -4.11
N TRP A 161 -0.07 -12.41 -3.00
CA TRP A 161 0.77 -12.19 -1.82
C TRP A 161 1.21 -13.49 -1.13
N PRO A 162 0.32 -14.47 -0.83
CA PRO A 162 0.74 -15.67 -0.12
C PRO A 162 1.87 -16.48 -0.79
N PRO A 163 1.79 -16.81 -2.10
CA PRO A 163 2.88 -17.53 -2.76
C PRO A 163 4.16 -16.68 -2.85
N TYR A 164 4.01 -15.36 -3.07
CA TYR A 164 5.14 -14.44 -3.07
C TYR A 164 5.88 -14.41 -1.72
N ALA A 165 5.16 -14.14 -0.62
CA ALA A 165 5.72 -14.03 0.72
C ALA A 165 6.38 -15.33 1.19
N THR A 166 5.77 -16.48 0.86
CA THR A 166 6.34 -17.80 1.16
C THR A 166 7.67 -17.98 0.44
N SER A 167 7.74 -17.66 -0.86
CA SER A 167 8.96 -17.81 -1.66
C SER A 167 10.11 -16.93 -1.17
N VAL A 168 9.81 -15.71 -0.69
CA VAL A 168 10.83 -14.80 -0.16
C VAL A 168 11.33 -15.31 1.19
N PHE A 169 10.43 -15.76 2.07
CA PHE A 169 10.79 -16.34 3.36
C PHE A 169 11.68 -17.58 3.20
N GLU A 170 11.33 -18.49 2.29
CA GLU A 170 12.13 -19.70 2.02
C GLU A 170 13.52 -19.38 1.49
N LYS A 171 13.64 -18.39 0.58
CA LYS A 171 14.95 -17.93 0.08
C LYS A 171 15.82 -17.35 1.19
N GLN A 172 15.23 -16.61 2.13
CA GLN A 172 15.96 -16.06 3.27
C GLN A 172 16.38 -17.16 4.26
N ALA A 173 15.55 -18.19 4.47
CA ALA A 173 15.86 -19.32 5.34
C ALA A 173 16.89 -20.30 4.73
N GLY A 174 16.94 -20.42 3.39
CA GLY A 174 17.89 -21.28 2.68
C GLY A 174 19.27 -20.65 2.41
N GLY A 175 19.44 -19.35 2.64
CA GLY A 175 20.69 -18.61 2.39
C GLY A 175 21.74 -18.68 3.51
N THR A 176 21.50 -19.46 4.57
CA THR A 176 22.40 -19.64 5.72
C THR A 176 22.99 -21.06 5.82
N ALA A 177 23.41 -21.64 4.70
CA ALA A 177 24.11 -22.93 4.64
C ALA A 177 25.57 -22.75 4.19
#